data_AF-A0A0C2WBT6-F1
#
_entry.id   AF-A0A0C2WBT6-F1
#
_cell.length_a   1.000
_cell.length_b   1.000
_cell.length_c   1.000
_cell.angle_alpha   90.00
_cell.angle_beta   90.00
_cell.angle_gamma   90.00
#
_symmetry.space_group_name_H-M   'P 1'
#
loop_
_entity.id
_entity.type
_entity.pdbx_description
1 polymer ?
#
loop_
_entity_poly.entity_id
_entity_poly.type
_entity_poly.pdbx_seq_one_letter_code
_entity_poly.pdbx_strand_id
1 'polypeptide(L)'
;MIRRRLLSSFTSSTYCLPQTISQLLAHHIDVQGSQQPATITVTGWIKSIRRQKNVSFAVLTDGSSPKGLQAVFVGAGKDSEDVKKLTNGSAVKLTGKLVSSQLVIELEGSSNTPGRVELLGECPHDTYPIQKQALSNEYLRDYAHLRARTDRIASMIRLRSALKRNISEWFETEGFHQVHTPILTGNDAEGAGEAFRIAPVLGEHPAAIAAAAAAASSSATFTPTLTSPPTSTPTDFFSLPAYLTVSHQLHLEALASVLSRVYTLSPCFRAEPSLTARHLAEFWMLEAEWAFSASGVEEICMFVVFIPIIPHSVILHFV
;
A
#
# COMPACT_ATOMS: atom_id res chain seq x y z
N MET A 1 31.81 -18.09 10.35
CA MET A 1 31.08 -18.65 11.51
C MET A 1 29.65 -18.09 11.70
N ILE A 2 29.10 -17.22 10.84
CA ILE A 2 27.78 -16.56 11.06
C ILE A 2 26.64 -17.11 10.17
N ARG A 3 26.92 -17.83 9.07
CA ARG A 3 25.87 -18.34 8.16
C ARG A 3 25.02 -19.51 8.68
N ARG A 4 25.39 -20.16 9.80
CA ARG A 4 24.71 -21.38 10.27
C ARG A 4 23.54 -21.14 11.24
N ARG A 5 23.27 -19.89 11.65
CA ARG A 5 22.22 -19.55 12.63
C ARG A 5 20.95 -18.90 12.06
N LEU A 6 20.92 -18.53 10.78
CA LEU A 6 19.73 -17.92 10.16
C LEU A 6 18.78 -18.93 9.51
N LEU A 7 19.18 -20.20 9.40
CA LEU A 7 18.34 -21.31 8.93
C LEU A 7 17.72 -22.09 10.09
N SER A 8 17.52 -21.48 11.27
CA SER A 8 16.58 -22.08 12.22
C SER A 8 15.19 -21.93 11.61
N SER A 9 14.69 -23.04 11.08
CA SER A 9 13.30 -23.21 10.71
C SER A 9 12.41 -22.56 11.79
N PHE A 10 11.68 -21.51 11.42
CA PHE A 10 10.56 -21.02 12.21
C PHE A 10 9.47 -22.12 12.19
N THR A 11 9.69 -23.19 12.95
CA THR A 11 8.73 -24.26 13.15
C THR A 11 7.92 -23.96 14.39
N SER A 12 6.59 -23.94 14.17
CA SER A 12 5.52 -23.94 15.16
C SER A 12 5.15 -22.57 15.76
N SER A 13 4.49 -21.76 14.93
CA SER A 13 3.42 -20.89 15.44
C SER A 13 2.13 -21.73 15.51
N THR A 14 1.58 -21.97 16.70
CA THR A 14 0.22 -22.53 16.89
C THR A 14 -0.87 -21.57 16.43
N TYR A 15 -0.51 -20.33 16.13
CA TYR A 15 -1.40 -19.33 15.58
C TYR A 15 -1.25 -19.27 14.06
N CYS A 16 -2.30 -19.63 13.33
CA CYS A 16 -2.39 -19.44 11.89
C CYS A 16 -3.23 -18.19 11.62
N LEU A 17 -2.75 -17.32 10.73
CA LEU A 17 -3.57 -16.23 10.23
C LEU A 17 -4.79 -16.81 9.51
N PRO A 18 -5.98 -16.19 9.64
CA PRO A 18 -7.14 -16.58 8.83
C PRO A 18 -6.77 -16.54 7.34
N GLN A 19 -7.21 -17.55 6.59
CA GLN A 19 -6.94 -17.59 5.15
C GLN A 19 -7.59 -16.40 4.46
N THR A 20 -6.81 -15.75 3.60
CA THR A 20 -7.30 -14.72 2.68
C THR A 20 -8.18 -15.34 1.60
N ILE A 21 -9.02 -14.53 0.97
CA ILE A 21 -9.80 -14.92 -0.20
C ILE A 21 -8.87 -15.44 -1.31
N SER A 22 -7.72 -14.82 -1.54
CA SER A 22 -6.78 -15.29 -2.56
C SER A 22 -6.23 -16.69 -2.24
N GLN A 23 -5.90 -16.98 -0.98
CA GLN A 23 -5.44 -18.31 -0.57
C GLN A 23 -6.57 -19.34 -0.69
N LEU A 24 -7.79 -19.00 -0.27
CA LEU A 24 -8.96 -19.84 -0.45
C LEU A 24 -9.16 -20.18 -1.93
N LEU A 25 -9.12 -19.19 -2.82
CA LEU A 25 -9.28 -19.41 -4.26
C LEU A 25 -8.15 -20.26 -4.86
N ALA A 26 -6.91 -20.11 -4.40
CA ALA A 26 -5.77 -20.87 -4.90
C ALA A 26 -5.81 -22.35 -4.45
N HIS A 27 -6.05 -22.61 -3.17
CA HIS A 27 -6.08 -23.98 -2.62
C HIS A 27 -7.21 -24.85 -3.20
N HIS A 28 -8.29 -24.25 -3.69
CA HIS A 28 -9.41 -24.99 -4.27
C HIS A 28 -9.20 -25.38 -5.75
N ILE A 29 -8.24 -24.76 -6.45
CA ILE A 29 -7.89 -25.14 -7.82
C ILE A 29 -7.15 -26.49 -7.84
N ASP A 30 -6.40 -26.83 -6.79
CA ASP A 30 -5.62 -28.06 -6.67
C ASP A 30 -6.43 -29.30 -6.24
N VAL A 31 -7.63 -29.11 -5.66
CA VAL A 31 -8.47 -30.21 -5.14
C VAL A 31 -9.67 -30.45 -6.06
N GLN A 32 -9.41 -30.81 -7.31
CA GLN A 32 -10.43 -31.30 -8.27
C GLN A 32 -10.81 -32.78 -8.02
N GLY A 33 -10.23 -33.42 -7.01
CA GLY A 33 -10.52 -34.80 -6.63
C GLY A 33 -11.24 -34.89 -5.29
N SER A 34 -12.56 -35.07 -5.32
CA SER A 34 -13.39 -35.62 -4.24
C SER A 34 -13.20 -35.03 -2.84
N GLN A 35 -14.05 -34.08 -2.42
CA GLN A 35 -14.35 -33.90 -1.00
C GLN A 35 -15.69 -33.19 -0.77
N GLN A 36 -16.36 -33.56 0.33
CA GLN A 36 -17.61 -32.99 0.81
C GLN A 36 -17.58 -31.45 0.89
N PRO A 37 -18.75 -30.80 0.86
CA PRO A 37 -18.80 -29.35 0.96
C PRO A 37 -18.28 -28.85 2.32
N ALA A 38 -17.13 -28.20 2.31
CA ALA A 38 -16.53 -27.61 3.50
C ALA A 38 -17.30 -26.34 3.90
N THR A 39 -17.61 -26.21 5.19
CA THR A 39 -18.07 -24.94 5.76
C THR A 39 -16.86 -24.06 6.00
N ILE A 40 -16.84 -22.87 5.40
CA ILE A 40 -15.74 -21.92 5.53
C ILE A 40 -16.22 -20.63 6.17
N THR A 41 -15.30 -19.91 6.81
CA THR A 41 -15.53 -18.57 7.34
C THR A 41 -14.60 -17.58 6.66
N VAL A 42 -15.17 -16.50 6.11
CA VAL A 42 -14.42 -15.45 5.41
C VAL A 42 -14.81 -14.10 5.97
N THR A 43 -13.82 -13.23 6.19
CA THR A 43 -14.00 -11.88 6.71
C THR A 43 -13.52 -10.87 5.67
N GLY A 44 -14.26 -9.78 5.48
CA GLY A 44 -13.90 -8.75 4.53
C GLY A 44 -14.98 -7.66 4.41
N TRP A 45 -15.00 -6.98 3.27
CA TRP A 45 -15.94 -5.92 2.96
C TRP A 45 -16.83 -6.29 1.79
N ILE A 46 -18.09 -5.84 1.84
CA ILE A 46 -19.02 -5.96 0.72
C ILE A 46 -18.60 -5.01 -0.39
N LYS A 47 -18.06 -5.56 -1.48
CA LYS A 47 -17.69 -4.80 -2.69
C LYS A 47 -18.95 -4.40 -3.48
N SER A 48 -19.90 -5.32 -3.58
CA SER A 48 -21.20 -5.05 -4.18
C SER A 48 -22.25 -6.00 -3.61
N ILE A 49 -23.50 -5.55 -3.56
CA ILE A 49 -24.65 -6.40 -3.23
C ILE A 49 -25.79 -6.14 -4.21
N ARG A 50 -26.43 -7.22 -4.67
CA ARG A 50 -27.59 -7.23 -5.58
C ARG A 50 -28.69 -8.07 -4.94
N ARG A 51 -29.85 -7.48 -4.73
CA ARG A 51 -31.00 -8.15 -4.12
C ARG A 51 -32.04 -8.48 -5.20
N GLN A 52 -32.50 -9.72 -5.26
CA GLN A 52 -33.59 -10.18 -6.12
C GLN A 52 -34.73 -10.75 -5.25
N LYS A 53 -35.85 -11.15 -5.87
CA LYS A 53 -37.06 -11.61 -5.14
C LYS A 53 -36.78 -12.76 -4.17
N ASN A 54 -36.01 -13.78 -4.57
CA ASN A 54 -35.79 -15.00 -3.76
C ASN A 54 -34.32 -15.20 -3.34
N VAL A 55 -33.39 -14.39 -3.86
CA VAL A 55 -31.96 -14.57 -3.65
C VAL A 55 -31.27 -13.21 -3.57
N SER A 56 -30.20 -13.11 -2.79
CA SER A 56 -29.29 -11.96 -2.82
C SER A 56 -27.89 -12.43 -3.17
N PHE A 57 -27.19 -11.65 -4.00
CA PHE A 57 -25.81 -11.90 -4.41
C PHE A 57 -24.93 -10.78 -3.86
N ALA A 58 -23.92 -11.11 -3.07
CA ALA A 58 -22.86 -10.19 -2.72
C ALA A 58 -21.52 -10.63 -3.29
N VAL A 59 -20.63 -9.67 -3.47
CA VAL A 59 -19.21 -9.92 -3.70
C VAL A 59 -18.48 -9.42 -2.47
N LEU A 60 -17.82 -10.33 -1.76
CA LEU A 60 -16.95 -10.06 -0.64
C LEU A 60 -15.53 -9.81 -1.14
N THR A 61 -14.82 -8.85 -0.56
CA THR A 61 -13.39 -8.63 -0.82
C THR A 61 -12.65 -8.37 0.47
N ASP A 62 -11.45 -8.93 0.60
CA ASP A 62 -10.48 -8.63 1.66
C ASP A 62 -9.25 -7.88 1.08
N GLY A 63 -9.30 -7.51 -0.21
CA GLY A 63 -8.21 -6.87 -0.94
C GLY A 63 -7.14 -7.82 -1.49
N SER A 64 -7.11 -9.08 -1.06
CA SER A 64 -6.09 -10.07 -1.48
C SER A 64 -6.25 -10.50 -2.94
N SER A 65 -7.49 -10.55 -3.44
CA SER A 65 -7.83 -10.98 -4.80
C SER A 65 -8.52 -9.87 -5.59
N PRO A 66 -8.24 -9.71 -6.91
CA PRO A 66 -8.97 -8.78 -7.77
C PRO A 66 -10.47 -9.10 -7.90
N LYS A 67 -10.81 -10.39 -7.95
CA LYS A 67 -12.18 -10.86 -8.18
C LYS A 67 -13.04 -10.79 -6.92
N GLY A 68 -12.43 -10.95 -5.75
CA GLY A 68 -13.15 -11.21 -4.50
C GLY A 68 -13.79 -12.60 -4.50
N LEU A 69 -14.76 -12.81 -3.61
CA LEU A 69 -15.48 -14.06 -3.42
C LEU A 69 -16.98 -13.80 -3.49
N GLN A 70 -17.70 -14.56 -4.31
CA GLN A 70 -19.15 -14.41 -4.42
C GLN A 70 -19.83 -15.10 -3.24
N ALA A 71 -20.80 -14.42 -2.63
CA ALA A 71 -21.66 -14.94 -1.59
C ALA A 71 -23.12 -14.90 -2.07
N VAL A 72 -23.85 -15.99 -1.87
CA VAL A 72 -25.25 -16.15 -2.26
C VAL A 72 -26.09 -16.41 -1.02
N PHE A 73 -27.08 -15.55 -0.79
CA PHE A 73 -28.02 -15.66 0.32
C PHE A 73 -29.37 -16.14 -0.21
N VAL A 74 -29.87 -17.26 0.31
CA VAL A 74 -31.15 -17.89 -0.09
C VAL A 74 -32.02 -18.19 1.13
N GLY A 75 -33.34 -18.30 0.92
CA GLY A 75 -34.30 -18.67 1.95
C GLY A 75 -34.21 -17.77 3.19
N ALA A 76 -34.24 -18.37 4.38
CA ALA A 76 -34.16 -17.63 5.64
C ALA A 76 -32.84 -16.86 5.84
N GLY A 77 -31.74 -17.28 5.17
CA GLY A 77 -30.46 -16.58 5.23
C GLY A 77 -30.53 -15.19 4.60
N LYS A 78 -31.30 -15.04 3.53
CA LYS A 78 -31.57 -13.75 2.88
C LYS A 78 -32.34 -12.80 3.79
N ASP A 79 -33.34 -13.33 4.50
CA ASP A 79 -34.29 -12.51 5.26
C ASP A 79 -33.78 -12.13 6.67
N SER A 80 -32.54 -12.51 6.99
CA SER A 80 -31.86 -12.07 8.22
C SER A 80 -31.68 -10.55 8.27
N GLU A 81 -31.83 -9.99 9.47
CA GLU A 81 -31.69 -8.54 9.70
C GLU A 81 -30.30 -8.02 9.31
N ASP A 82 -29.26 -8.80 9.56
CA ASP A 82 -27.88 -8.46 9.19
C ASP A 82 -27.71 -8.33 7.66
N VAL A 83 -28.32 -9.24 6.87
CA VAL A 83 -28.28 -9.18 5.40
C VAL A 83 -29.05 -7.97 4.85
N LYS A 84 -30.15 -7.57 5.50
CA LYS A 84 -30.91 -6.37 5.11
C LYS A 84 -30.09 -5.09 5.29
N LYS A 85 -29.26 -5.02 6.34
CA LYS A 85 -28.39 -3.87 6.63
C LYS A 85 -27.16 -3.76 5.72
N LEU A 86 -26.80 -4.82 4.98
CA LEU A 86 -25.59 -4.80 4.15
C LEU A 86 -25.66 -3.74 3.04
N THR A 87 -24.63 -2.92 2.99
CA THR A 87 -24.38 -1.92 1.94
C THR A 87 -22.99 -2.13 1.35
N ASN A 88 -22.69 -1.48 0.22
CA ASN A 88 -21.32 -1.44 -0.29
C ASN A 88 -20.41 -0.78 0.75
N GLY A 89 -19.26 -1.41 1.03
CA GLY A 89 -18.30 -0.97 2.03
C GLY A 89 -18.53 -1.51 3.44
N SER A 90 -19.67 -2.17 3.71
CA SER A 90 -19.95 -2.83 5.00
C SER A 90 -18.89 -3.89 5.31
N ALA A 91 -18.41 -3.94 6.55
CA ALA A 91 -17.48 -4.96 7.03
C ALA A 91 -18.28 -6.15 7.59
N VAL A 92 -17.96 -7.36 7.14
CA VAL A 92 -18.73 -8.57 7.49
C VAL A 92 -17.83 -9.76 7.73
N LYS A 93 -18.34 -10.69 8.53
CA LYS A 93 -17.84 -12.07 8.63
C LYS A 93 -18.95 -13.00 8.16
N LEU A 94 -18.66 -13.82 7.17
CA LEU A 94 -19.58 -14.77 6.55
C LEU A 94 -19.11 -16.19 6.83
N THR A 95 -19.98 -17.03 7.39
CA THR A 95 -19.75 -18.47 7.56
C THR A 95 -20.78 -19.21 6.72
N GLY A 96 -20.34 -19.99 5.74
CA GLY A 96 -21.24 -20.67 4.81
C GLY A 96 -20.58 -21.85 4.10
N LYS A 97 -21.38 -22.55 3.30
CA LYS A 97 -20.95 -23.72 2.55
C LYS A 97 -20.25 -23.27 1.27
N LEU A 98 -19.01 -23.69 1.06
CA LEU A 98 -18.35 -23.43 -0.20
C LEU A 98 -18.83 -24.44 -1.26
N VAL A 99 -19.41 -23.93 -2.33
CA VAL A 99 -19.87 -24.75 -3.47
C VAL A 99 -18.83 -24.68 -4.57
N SER A 100 -18.17 -25.83 -4.76
CA SER A 100 -16.94 -26.00 -5.55
C SER A 100 -17.10 -25.72 -7.05
N SER A 101 -18.29 -25.92 -7.61
CA SER A 101 -18.51 -25.74 -9.05
C SER A 101 -18.46 -24.27 -9.52
N GLN A 102 -18.60 -23.30 -8.61
CA GLN A 102 -18.66 -21.87 -8.95
C GLN A 102 -17.77 -20.96 -8.08
N LEU A 103 -17.03 -21.50 -7.10
CA LEU A 103 -16.29 -20.71 -6.08
C LEU A 103 -17.21 -19.70 -5.37
N VAL A 104 -18.41 -20.18 -5.04
CA VAL A 104 -19.46 -19.39 -4.39
C VAL A 104 -19.62 -19.88 -2.96
N ILE A 105 -19.68 -18.95 -2.01
CA ILE A 105 -20.17 -19.26 -0.67
C ILE A 105 -21.69 -19.20 -0.72
N GLU A 106 -22.33 -20.34 -0.50
CA GLU A 106 -23.77 -20.41 -0.29
C GLU A 106 -24.08 -20.34 1.21
N LEU A 107 -24.93 -19.37 1.53
CA LEU A 107 -25.45 -19.13 2.88
C LEU A 107 -26.92 -19.54 2.87
N GLU A 108 -27.15 -20.83 3.15
CA GLU A 108 -28.49 -21.35 3.42
C GLU A 108 -28.80 -21.15 4.89
N GLY A 109 -29.80 -20.31 5.19
CA GLY A 109 -30.42 -20.30 6.51
C GLY A 109 -31.31 -21.54 6.65
N SER A 110 -30.75 -22.67 7.07
CA SER A 110 -31.48 -23.89 7.42
C SER A 110 -31.28 -24.20 8.90
N SER A 111 -32.26 -24.84 9.54
CA SER A 111 -32.21 -25.22 10.96
C SER A 111 -31.01 -26.11 11.32
N ASN A 112 -30.39 -26.77 10.32
CA ASN A 112 -29.27 -27.70 10.49
C ASN A 112 -27.93 -27.23 9.89
N THR A 113 -27.82 -26.00 9.35
CA THR A 113 -26.55 -25.49 8.80
C THR A 113 -26.31 -24.05 9.25
N PRO A 114 -25.17 -23.72 9.88
CA PRO A 114 -24.89 -22.38 10.37
C PRO A 114 -24.41 -21.47 9.24
N GLY A 115 -25.33 -21.06 8.35
CA GLY A 115 -25.13 -19.89 7.50
C GLY A 115 -25.21 -18.63 8.35
N ARG A 116 -24.07 -18.10 8.83
CA ARG A 116 -24.03 -16.94 9.72
C ARG A 116 -23.46 -15.73 8.99
N VAL A 117 -24.22 -14.65 9.01
CA VAL A 117 -23.75 -13.31 8.64
C VAL A 117 -23.55 -12.55 9.94
N GLU A 118 -22.37 -11.98 10.12
CA GLU A 118 -22.07 -11.10 11.25
C GLU A 118 -21.62 -9.76 10.68
N LEU A 119 -22.41 -8.72 10.94
CA LEU A 119 -22.11 -7.36 10.54
C LEU A 119 -21.11 -6.75 11.54
N LEU A 120 -19.87 -6.59 11.10
CA LEU A 120 -18.78 -6.06 11.93
C LEU A 120 -18.73 -4.53 11.91
N GLY A 121 -19.22 -3.91 10.82
CA GLY A 121 -19.27 -2.47 10.67
C GLY A 121 -20.22 -2.05 9.57
N GLU A 122 -21.14 -1.16 9.91
CA GLU A 122 -22.07 -0.53 8.97
C GLU A 122 -21.33 0.47 8.06
N CYS A 123 -21.88 0.71 6.87
CA CYS A 123 -21.34 1.68 5.92
C CYS A 123 -22.51 2.46 5.28
N PRO A 124 -22.93 3.59 5.86
CA PRO A 124 -24.06 4.36 5.33
C PRO A 124 -23.82 4.79 3.88
N HIS A 125 -24.79 4.52 3.01
CA HIS A 125 -24.64 4.73 1.55
C HIS A 125 -24.50 6.21 1.17
N ASP A 126 -25.17 7.09 1.90
CA ASP A 126 -25.17 8.55 1.75
C ASP A 126 -23.79 9.17 2.00
N THR A 127 -23.05 8.65 2.98
CA THR A 127 -21.72 9.16 3.36
C THR A 127 -20.57 8.47 2.63
N TYR A 128 -20.81 7.30 2.02
CA TYR A 128 -19.73 6.51 1.41
C TYR A 128 -19.34 7.03 0.02
N PRO A 129 -18.11 7.55 -0.18
CA PRO A 129 -17.73 8.22 -1.43
C PRO A 129 -17.50 7.24 -2.60
N ILE A 130 -17.27 5.95 -2.32
CA ILE A 130 -16.99 4.94 -3.35
C ILE A 130 -18.29 4.23 -3.74
N GLN A 131 -19.18 4.99 -4.37
CA GLN A 131 -20.46 4.47 -4.87
C GLN A 131 -20.29 3.63 -6.14
N LYS A 132 -21.36 2.95 -6.54
CA LYS A 132 -21.38 2.07 -7.73
C LYS A 132 -21.51 2.87 -9.03
N GLN A 133 -20.56 3.76 -9.26
CA GLN A 133 -20.44 4.59 -10.46
C GLN A 133 -18.97 4.69 -10.88
N ALA A 134 -18.71 5.13 -12.11
CA ALA A 134 -17.36 5.45 -12.52
C ALA A 134 -16.87 6.70 -11.77
N LEU A 135 -15.71 6.61 -11.12
CA LEU A 135 -15.09 7.70 -10.37
C LEU A 135 -13.81 8.13 -11.07
N SER A 136 -13.58 9.43 -11.19
CA SER A 136 -12.36 9.98 -11.78
C SER A 136 -11.16 9.83 -10.83
N ASN A 137 -9.95 9.99 -11.37
CA ASN A 137 -8.73 9.91 -10.57
C ASN A 137 -8.63 11.09 -9.61
N GLU A 138 -9.05 12.25 -10.09
CA GLU A 138 -9.11 13.53 -9.39
C GLU A 138 -9.99 13.39 -8.15
N TYR A 139 -11.22 12.91 -8.32
CA TYR A 139 -12.13 12.66 -7.21
C TYR A 139 -11.54 11.66 -6.20
N LEU A 140 -10.92 10.58 -6.68
CA LEU A 140 -10.30 9.59 -5.80
C LEU A 140 -9.05 10.10 -5.07
N ARG A 141 -8.41 11.20 -5.51
CA ARG A 141 -7.29 11.82 -4.77
C ARG A 141 -7.78 12.49 -3.49
N ASP A 142 -8.97 13.10 -3.49
CA ASP A 142 -9.57 13.71 -2.30
C ASP A 142 -9.89 12.65 -1.22
N TYR A 143 -10.15 11.42 -1.64
CA TYR A 143 -10.39 10.27 -0.75
C TYR A 143 -9.22 9.28 -0.77
N ALA A 144 -7.99 9.79 -0.63
CA ALA A 144 -6.76 8.97 -0.67
C ALA A 144 -6.75 7.78 0.31
N HIS A 145 -7.41 7.92 1.46
CA HIS A 145 -7.55 6.88 2.48
C HIS A 145 -8.55 5.76 2.10
N LEU A 146 -9.46 6.00 1.15
CA LEU A 146 -10.46 5.02 0.71
C LEU A 146 -10.21 4.49 -0.71
N ARG A 147 -9.55 5.26 -1.60
CA ARG A 147 -9.40 4.93 -3.03
C ARG A 147 -8.86 3.54 -3.31
N ALA A 148 -8.08 2.96 -2.39
CA ALA A 148 -7.56 1.59 -2.47
C ALA A 148 -8.67 0.52 -2.48
N ARG A 149 -9.92 0.86 -2.13
CA ARG A 149 -11.09 -0.03 -2.26
C ARG A 149 -11.61 -0.15 -3.70
N THR A 150 -11.10 0.66 -4.63
CA THR A 150 -11.40 0.53 -6.07
C THR A 150 -10.45 -0.47 -6.73
N ASP A 151 -10.93 -1.17 -7.77
CA ASP A 151 -10.18 -2.25 -8.41
C ASP A 151 -8.86 -1.79 -9.04
N ARG A 152 -8.87 -0.61 -9.66
CA ARG A 152 -7.68 -0.09 -10.33
C ARG A 152 -6.57 0.26 -9.34
N ILE A 153 -6.90 0.95 -8.25
CA ILE A 153 -5.91 1.34 -7.24
C ILE A 153 -5.45 0.12 -6.43
N ALA A 154 -6.34 -0.79 -6.05
CA ALA A 154 -5.98 -2.04 -5.39
C ALA A 154 -5.00 -2.87 -6.24
N SER A 155 -5.26 -2.96 -7.54
CA SER A 155 -4.39 -3.68 -8.48
C SER A 155 -3.02 -3.03 -8.60
N MET A 156 -2.96 -1.69 -8.66
CA MET A 156 -1.70 -0.95 -8.64
C MET A 156 -0.91 -1.22 -7.36
N ILE A 157 -1.55 -1.23 -6.18
CA ILE A 157 -0.87 -1.50 -4.91
C ILE A 157 -0.32 -2.94 -4.86
N ARG A 158 -1.11 -3.93 -5.28
CA ARG A 158 -0.65 -5.33 -5.39
C ARG A 158 0.53 -5.46 -6.36
N LEU A 159 0.44 -4.82 -7.52
CA LEU A 159 1.52 -4.79 -8.52
C LEU A 159 2.78 -4.15 -7.94
N ARG A 160 2.67 -3.00 -7.25
CA ARG A 160 3.80 -2.34 -6.59
C ARG A 160 4.44 -3.26 -5.54
N SER A 161 3.65 -3.98 -4.75
CA SER A 161 4.17 -4.96 -3.80
C SER A 161 4.92 -6.11 -4.47
N ALA A 162 4.35 -6.68 -5.54
CA ALA A 162 4.99 -7.76 -6.30
C ALA A 162 6.29 -7.30 -6.97
N LEU A 163 6.28 -6.10 -7.56
CA LEU A 163 7.44 -5.48 -8.18
C LEU A 163 8.57 -5.28 -7.18
N LYS A 164 8.28 -4.72 -5.99
CA LYS A 164 9.28 -4.53 -4.93
C LYS A 164 9.94 -5.84 -4.51
N ARG A 165 9.15 -6.89 -4.33
CA ARG A 165 9.65 -8.23 -3.99
C ARG A 165 10.55 -8.78 -5.10
N ASN A 166 10.08 -8.75 -6.35
CA ASN A 166 10.82 -9.29 -7.48
C ASN A 166 12.12 -8.51 -7.74
N ILE A 167 12.13 -7.17 -7.59
CA ILE A 167 13.35 -6.36 -7.67
C ILE A 167 14.37 -6.84 -6.63
N SER A 168 13.91 -7.04 -5.39
CA SER A 168 14.79 -7.46 -4.29
C SER A 168 15.37 -8.86 -4.54
N GLU A 169 14.54 -9.80 -4.97
CA GLU A 169 14.94 -11.16 -5.35
C GLU A 169 15.98 -11.15 -6.48
N TRP A 170 15.79 -10.31 -7.49
CA TRP A 170 16.72 -10.22 -8.61
C TRP A 170 18.07 -9.61 -8.22
N PHE A 171 18.08 -8.51 -7.47
CA PHE A 171 19.33 -7.94 -6.96
C PHE A 171 20.09 -8.93 -6.08
N GLU A 172 19.39 -9.73 -5.28
CA GLU A 172 20.00 -10.82 -4.51
C GLU A 172 20.63 -11.88 -5.42
N THR A 173 19.97 -12.30 -6.51
CA THR A 173 20.56 -13.24 -7.48
C THR A 173 21.80 -12.70 -8.17
N GLU A 174 21.87 -11.37 -8.36
CA GLU A 174 23.02 -10.67 -8.95
C GLU A 174 24.12 -10.32 -7.92
N GLY A 175 23.96 -10.76 -6.66
CA GLY A 175 24.94 -10.58 -5.59
C GLY A 175 24.99 -9.17 -5.01
N PHE A 176 23.95 -8.35 -5.23
CA PHE A 176 23.84 -7.05 -4.60
C PHE A 176 23.34 -7.15 -3.15
N HIS A 177 23.84 -6.25 -2.31
CA HIS A 177 23.35 -6.09 -0.94
C HIS A 177 22.41 -4.89 -0.85
N GLN A 178 21.20 -5.11 -0.32
CA GLN A 178 20.30 -4.00 -0.01
C GLN A 178 20.86 -3.22 1.20
N VAL A 179 21.01 -1.91 1.05
CA VAL A 179 21.51 -1.03 2.11
C VAL A 179 20.52 0.10 2.40
N HIS A 180 20.47 0.50 3.67
CA HIS A 180 19.72 1.67 4.12
C HIS A 180 20.68 2.82 4.39
N THR A 181 20.47 3.91 3.68
CA THR A 181 21.28 5.13 3.74
C THR A 181 20.50 6.24 4.46
N PRO A 182 21.18 7.24 5.04
CA PRO A 182 20.52 8.34 5.73
C PRO A 182 19.58 9.14 4.80
N ILE A 183 18.36 9.41 5.28
CA ILE A 183 17.42 10.32 4.60
C ILE A 183 17.75 11.79 4.92
N LEU A 184 18.17 12.05 6.16
CA LEU A 184 18.61 13.38 6.59
C LEU A 184 20.06 13.58 6.16
N THR A 185 20.32 14.69 5.48
CA THR A 185 21.63 14.97 4.91
C THR A 185 22.04 16.41 5.15
N GLY A 186 23.34 16.65 5.37
CA GLY A 186 23.93 18.00 5.34
C GLY A 186 24.39 18.42 3.94
N ASN A 187 24.29 17.50 2.96
CA ASN A 187 24.65 17.70 1.57
C ASN A 187 23.40 17.89 0.72
N ASP A 188 23.44 18.81 -0.26
CA ASP A 188 22.41 18.98 -1.27
C ASP A 188 22.54 18.02 -2.46
N ALA A 189 23.60 17.18 -2.47
CA ALA A 189 23.97 16.09 -3.39
C ALA A 189 24.13 16.47 -4.87
N GLU A 190 23.21 17.23 -5.45
CA GLU A 190 23.18 17.65 -6.86
C GLU A 190 23.52 19.16 -7.04
N GLY A 191 23.81 19.90 -5.96
CA GLY A 191 24.25 21.30 -6.05
C GLY A 191 23.21 22.32 -6.53
N ALA A 192 21.94 21.91 -6.69
CA ALA A 192 20.88 22.73 -7.30
C ALA A 192 20.01 23.49 -6.29
N GLY A 193 20.24 23.35 -4.98
CA GLY A 193 19.58 24.17 -3.94
C GLY A 193 18.07 23.95 -3.72
N GLU A 194 17.40 23.09 -4.49
CA GLU A 194 15.96 22.79 -4.37
C GLU A 194 15.69 21.57 -3.47
N ALA A 195 16.24 21.57 -2.26
CA ALA A 195 16.01 20.52 -1.25
C ALA A 195 15.14 21.03 -0.08
N PHE A 196 14.31 20.16 0.50
CA PHE A 196 13.54 20.51 1.70
C PHE A 196 14.46 20.64 2.91
N ARG A 197 14.59 21.86 3.46
CA ARG A 197 15.35 22.11 4.69
C ARG A 197 14.54 21.68 5.92
N ILE A 198 15.23 21.07 6.87
CA ILE A 198 14.69 20.68 8.17
C ILE A 198 15.00 21.80 9.16
N ALA A 199 13.95 22.38 9.73
CA ALA A 199 14.07 23.42 10.74
C ALA A 199 13.19 23.08 11.95
N PRO A 200 13.63 23.40 13.17
CA PRO A 200 12.75 23.29 14.32
C PRO A 200 11.60 24.31 14.21
N VAL A 201 10.43 23.91 14.69
CA VAL A 201 9.29 24.81 14.80
C VAL A 201 9.51 25.70 16.03
N LEU A 202 9.66 27.01 15.82
CA LEU A 202 9.63 28.00 16.89
C LEU A 202 8.15 28.32 17.21
N GLY A 203 7.62 27.76 18.31
CA GLY A 203 6.24 27.98 18.76
C GLY A 203 5.39 26.71 18.82
N GLU A 204 4.07 26.87 18.83
CA GLU A 204 3.13 25.74 18.78
C GLU A 204 3.18 25.04 17.42
N HIS A 205 3.01 23.72 17.42
CA HIS A 205 3.01 22.93 16.19
C HIS A 205 1.93 23.44 15.22
N PRO A 206 2.19 23.57 13.90
CA PRO A 206 1.22 24.13 12.94
C PRO A 206 -0.14 23.43 12.95
N ALA A 207 -0.18 22.13 13.24
CA ALA A 207 -1.44 21.39 13.38
C ALA A 207 -2.26 21.84 14.61
N ALA A 208 -1.63 22.25 15.71
CA ALA A 208 -2.32 22.80 16.88
C ALA A 208 -2.89 24.19 16.55
N ILE A 209 -2.13 25.02 15.85
CA ILE A 209 -2.58 26.34 15.36
C ILE A 209 -3.76 26.18 14.39
N ALA A 210 -3.66 25.24 13.43
CA ALA A 210 -4.73 24.96 12.48
C ALA A 210 -5.98 24.39 13.15
N ALA A 211 -5.84 23.53 14.17
CA ALA A 211 -6.97 23.03 14.95
C ALA A 211 -7.65 24.14 15.78
N ALA A 212 -6.87 25.04 16.38
CA ALA A 212 -7.39 26.21 17.08
C ALA A 212 -8.10 27.18 16.12
N ALA A 213 -7.55 27.41 14.93
CA ALA A 213 -8.18 28.22 13.89
C ALA A 213 -9.46 27.59 13.36
N ALA A 214 -9.48 26.27 13.12
CA ALA A 214 -10.67 25.53 12.70
C ALA A 214 -11.77 25.55 13.77
N ALA A 215 -11.41 25.50 15.06
CA ALA A 215 -12.36 25.67 16.17
C ALA A 215 -12.90 27.11 16.27
N ALA A 216 -12.05 28.12 16.00
CA ALA A 216 -12.44 29.54 15.99
C ALA A 216 -13.30 29.92 14.76
N SER A 217 -13.27 29.13 13.69
CA SER A 217 -14.00 29.36 12.43
C SER A 217 -15.52 29.13 12.51
N SER A 218 -16.10 29.15 13.72
CA SER A 218 -17.55 29.25 13.95
C SER A 218 -18.01 30.69 14.22
N SER A 219 -17.10 31.68 14.30
CA SER A 219 -17.47 33.09 14.24
C SER A 219 -16.28 33.98 13.85
N ALA A 220 -16.52 34.81 12.83
CA ALA A 220 -15.73 35.95 12.36
C ALA A 220 -14.51 35.71 11.42
N THR A 221 -14.49 36.59 10.42
CA THR A 221 -13.53 36.76 9.33
C THR A 221 -12.08 36.86 9.85
N PHE A 222 -11.27 35.83 9.58
CA PHE A 222 -9.83 35.88 9.85
C PHE A 222 -9.14 36.78 8.80
N THR A 223 -8.69 37.96 9.23
CA THR A 223 -7.62 38.68 8.55
C THR A 223 -6.31 38.18 9.16
N PRO A 224 -5.41 37.53 8.39
CA PRO A 224 -4.10 37.18 8.92
C PRO A 224 -3.34 38.47 9.15
N THR A 225 -3.23 38.90 10.42
CA THR A 225 -2.19 39.85 10.80
C THR A 225 -0.86 39.14 10.63
N LEU A 226 -0.16 39.45 9.53
CA LEU A 226 1.27 39.25 9.37
C LEU A 226 1.98 40.08 10.45
N THR A 227 2.04 39.56 11.68
CA THR A 227 3.06 40.00 12.63
C THR A 227 4.40 39.69 11.99
N SER A 228 5.23 40.72 11.88
CA SER A 228 6.61 40.65 11.38
C SER A 228 7.33 39.41 11.90
N PRO A 229 8.11 38.72 11.04
CA PRO A 229 8.77 37.49 11.45
C PRO A 229 9.69 37.77 12.66
N PRO A 230 9.69 36.91 13.69
CA PRO A 230 10.65 37.03 14.77
C PRO A 230 12.06 36.98 14.17
N THR A 231 12.85 38.00 14.47
CA THR A 231 14.15 38.31 13.86
C THR A 231 15.29 37.39 14.36
N SER A 232 14.95 36.24 14.94
CA SER A 232 15.91 35.22 15.37
C SER A 232 15.88 34.09 14.36
N THR A 233 16.97 33.90 13.61
CA THR A 233 17.17 32.71 12.79
C THR A 233 16.94 31.46 13.66
N PRO A 234 16.04 30.54 13.27
CA PRO A 234 15.86 29.29 14.00
C PRO A 234 17.20 28.59 14.11
N THR A 235 17.60 28.22 15.32
CA THR A 235 18.79 27.39 15.55
C THR A 235 18.57 26.07 14.82
N ASP A 236 19.41 25.68 13.87
CA ASP A 236 19.26 24.40 13.16
C ASP A 236 19.22 23.23 14.14
N PHE A 237 18.39 22.21 13.85
CA PHE A 237 18.20 21.06 14.75
C PHE A 237 19.51 20.32 15.05
N PHE A 238 20.38 20.17 14.04
CA PHE A 238 21.67 19.50 14.17
C PHE A 238 22.83 20.48 14.43
N SER A 239 22.55 21.72 14.83
CA SER A 239 23.53 22.83 14.88
C SER A 239 24.21 23.13 13.52
N LEU A 240 23.71 22.51 12.45
CA LEU A 240 24.13 22.63 11.06
C LEU A 240 22.87 22.51 10.18
N PRO A 241 22.83 23.15 9.00
CA PRO A 241 21.75 22.95 8.04
C PRO A 241 21.59 21.47 7.68
N ALA A 242 20.35 20.99 7.70
CA ALA A 242 20.01 19.63 7.30
C ALA A 242 18.82 19.66 6.35
N TYR A 243 18.79 18.68 5.46
CA TYR A 243 17.85 18.58 4.36
C TYR A 243 17.33 17.15 4.24
N LEU A 244 16.20 16.99 3.55
CA LEU A 244 15.77 15.70 3.03
C LEU A 244 16.55 15.39 1.75
N THR A 245 17.06 14.16 1.66
CA THR A 245 17.92 13.78 0.54
C THR A 245 17.19 13.74 -0.80
N VAL A 246 17.87 14.20 -1.84
CA VAL A 246 17.42 14.13 -3.24
C VAL A 246 17.87 12.82 -3.90
N SER A 247 18.92 12.17 -3.39
CA SER A 247 19.52 10.93 -3.90
C SER A 247 20.36 10.23 -2.81
N HIS A 248 20.52 8.92 -2.89
CA HIS A 248 21.40 8.15 -1.99
C HIS A 248 22.76 7.81 -2.61
N GLN A 249 23.00 8.20 -3.86
CA GLN A 249 24.15 7.80 -4.66
C GLN A 249 25.49 7.92 -3.92
N LEU A 250 25.81 9.08 -3.34
CA LEU A 250 27.09 9.29 -2.65
C LEU A 250 27.33 8.31 -1.48
N HIS A 251 26.26 7.91 -0.78
CA HIS A 251 26.36 6.90 0.26
C HIS A 251 26.55 5.50 -0.32
N LEU A 252 25.94 5.21 -1.47
CA LEU A 252 26.10 3.94 -2.17
C LEU A 252 27.53 3.80 -2.71
N GLU A 253 28.12 4.85 -3.29
CA GLU A 253 29.53 4.88 -3.73
C GLU A 253 30.49 4.46 -2.59
N ALA A 254 30.31 5.07 -1.41
CA ALA A 254 31.10 4.74 -0.24
C ALA A 254 30.92 3.27 0.18
N LEU A 255 29.68 2.74 0.14
CA LEU A 255 29.38 1.36 0.53
C LEU A 255 29.81 0.33 -0.52
N ALA A 256 29.77 0.66 -1.80
CA ALA A 256 30.23 -0.18 -2.89
C ALA A 256 31.73 -0.46 -2.78
N SER A 257 32.51 0.47 -2.23
CA SER A 257 33.94 0.24 -1.93
C SER A 257 34.18 -0.90 -0.92
N VAL A 258 33.18 -1.23 -0.09
CA VAL A 258 33.24 -2.28 0.94
C VAL A 258 32.55 -3.57 0.48
N LEU A 259 31.41 -3.45 -0.20
CA LEU A 259 30.52 -4.57 -0.52
C LEU A 259 30.49 -4.93 -2.01
N SER A 260 31.25 -4.21 -2.85
CA SER A 260 31.31 -4.32 -4.32
C SER A 260 30.01 -4.01 -5.06
N ARG A 261 28.85 -4.46 -4.57
CA ARG A 261 27.53 -4.29 -5.19
C ARG A 261 26.50 -3.97 -4.13
N VAL A 262 25.93 -2.77 -4.19
CA VAL A 262 24.91 -2.33 -3.24
C VAL A 262 23.74 -1.69 -3.98
N TYR A 263 22.55 -1.79 -3.42
CA TYR A 263 21.40 -1.06 -3.94
C TYR A 263 20.52 -0.58 -2.79
N THR A 264 19.71 0.44 -3.06
CA THR A 264 18.67 0.89 -2.17
C THR A 264 17.38 1.14 -2.93
N LEU A 265 16.27 0.90 -2.25
CA LEU A 265 14.95 1.31 -2.70
C LEU A 265 14.37 2.18 -1.58
N SER A 266 14.60 3.49 -1.66
CA SER A 266 14.41 4.42 -0.54
C SER A 266 13.70 5.70 -0.98
N PRO A 267 12.98 6.38 -0.07
CA PRO A 267 12.28 7.62 -0.38
C PRO A 267 13.28 8.75 -0.68
N CYS A 268 12.95 9.59 -1.66
CA CYS A 268 13.70 10.78 -2.04
C CYS A 268 12.75 11.95 -2.20
N PHE A 269 13.28 13.16 -2.09
CA PHE A 269 12.49 14.37 -2.02
C PHE A 269 13.02 15.44 -2.97
N ARG A 270 12.14 16.14 -3.67
CA ARG A 270 12.50 17.28 -4.54
C ARG A 270 11.61 18.47 -4.20
N ALA A 271 12.22 19.62 -3.91
CA ALA A 271 11.49 20.83 -3.54
C ALA A 271 11.19 21.75 -4.74
N GLU A 272 11.41 21.27 -5.97
CA GLU A 272 11.06 21.99 -7.19
C GLU A 272 9.54 22.31 -7.19
N PRO A 273 9.12 23.56 -7.48
CA PRO A 273 7.72 23.96 -7.51
C PRO A 273 7.03 23.50 -8.81
N SER A 274 7.03 22.19 -9.06
CA SER A 274 6.61 21.57 -10.32
C SER A 274 5.28 20.83 -10.16
N LEU A 275 4.19 21.47 -10.58
CA LEU A 275 2.84 20.90 -10.53
C LEU A 275 2.44 20.26 -11.86
N THR A 276 3.00 19.08 -12.15
CA THR A 276 2.64 18.30 -13.35
C THR A 276 2.09 16.92 -13.00
N ALA A 277 1.47 16.25 -13.96
CA ALA A 277 0.97 14.88 -13.78
C ALA A 277 2.08 13.82 -13.53
N ARG A 278 3.36 14.19 -13.67
CA ARG A 278 4.50 13.27 -13.57
C ARG A 278 5.46 13.58 -12.42
N HIS A 279 5.31 14.72 -11.74
CA HIS A 279 6.20 15.13 -10.66
C HIS A 279 5.55 14.89 -9.30
N LEU A 280 6.36 14.38 -8.36
CA LEU A 280 6.00 14.23 -6.96
C LEU A 280 7.13 14.83 -6.13
N ALA A 281 6.78 15.57 -5.08
CA ALA A 281 7.76 16.10 -4.13
C ALA A 281 8.37 15.00 -3.24
N GLU A 282 7.65 13.88 -3.05
CA GLU A 282 8.10 12.67 -2.37
C GLU A 282 7.87 11.47 -3.29
N PHE A 283 8.92 10.70 -3.55
CA PHE A 283 8.87 9.50 -4.37
C PHE A 283 9.89 8.48 -3.88
N TRP A 284 9.92 7.29 -4.50
CA TRP A 284 10.88 6.24 -4.15
C TRP A 284 11.84 6.05 -5.32
N MET A 285 13.14 6.09 -5.05
CA MET A 285 14.18 5.79 -6.03
C MET A 285 14.74 4.40 -5.80
N LEU A 286 14.99 3.70 -6.91
CA LEU A 286 15.81 2.50 -6.96
C LEU A 286 17.18 2.93 -7.48
N GLU A 287 18.18 2.89 -6.61
CA GLU A 287 19.55 3.30 -6.92
C GLU A 287 20.48 2.13 -6.62
N ALA A 288 21.44 1.86 -7.50
CA ALA A 288 22.36 0.75 -7.35
C ALA A 288 23.76 1.19 -7.76
N GLU A 289 24.74 0.70 -7.03
CA GLU A 289 26.15 1.02 -7.21
C GLU A 289 26.95 -0.28 -7.31
N TRP A 290 27.83 -0.34 -8.30
CA TRP A 290 28.60 -1.54 -8.62
C TRP A 290 30.06 -1.19 -8.93
N ALA A 291 30.95 -1.56 -8.01
CA ALA A 291 32.39 -1.42 -8.16
C ALA A 291 32.99 -2.43 -9.15
N PHE A 292 34.08 -2.04 -9.81
CA PHE A 292 34.88 -2.87 -10.71
C PHE A 292 34.15 -3.38 -11.97
N SER A 293 33.24 -2.60 -12.55
CA SER A 293 32.71 -2.89 -13.89
C SER A 293 33.86 -2.92 -14.91
N ALA A 294 33.93 -4.01 -15.69
CA ALA A 294 35.04 -4.30 -16.58
C ALA A 294 34.98 -3.47 -17.87
N SER A 295 33.77 -3.17 -18.34
CA SER A 295 33.53 -2.41 -19.58
C SER A 295 32.94 -1.03 -19.33
N GLY A 296 32.97 -0.53 -18.09
CA GLY A 296 32.45 0.80 -17.75
C GLY A 296 30.96 0.95 -18.07
N VAL A 297 30.60 2.03 -18.78
CA VAL A 297 29.20 2.44 -19.01
C VAL A 297 28.43 1.40 -19.85
N GLU A 298 29.08 0.71 -20.78
CA GLU A 298 28.44 -0.28 -21.64
C GLU A 298 27.86 -1.46 -20.84
N GLU A 299 28.57 -1.91 -19.81
CA GLU A 299 28.12 -3.02 -18.96
C GLU A 299 26.92 -2.61 -18.10
N ILE A 300 26.93 -1.37 -17.60
CA ILE A 300 25.83 -0.77 -16.85
C ILE A 300 24.59 -0.60 -17.74
N CYS A 301 24.74 -0.10 -18.97
CA CYS A 301 23.64 0.04 -19.92
C CYS A 301 23.01 -1.31 -20.25
N MET A 302 23.83 -2.35 -20.45
CA MET A 302 23.33 -3.72 -20.63
C MET A 302 22.60 -4.21 -19.38
N PHE A 303 23.15 -3.99 -18.19
CA PHE A 303 22.49 -4.36 -16.93
C PHE A 303 21.09 -3.73 -16.79
N VAL A 304 20.94 -2.44 -17.11
CA VAL A 304 19.64 -1.72 -17.07
C VAL A 304 18.64 -2.30 -18.06
N VAL A 305 19.06 -2.56 -19.30
CA VAL A 305 18.20 -3.09 -20.37
C VAL A 305 17.72 -4.51 -20.05
N PHE A 306 18.50 -5.27 -19.30
CA PHE A 306 18.22 -6.67 -19.00
C PHE A 306 17.47 -6.92 -17.69
N ILE A 307 17.11 -5.91 -16.89
CA ILE A 307 16.26 -6.12 -15.71
C ILE A 307 14.89 -6.61 -16.19
N PRO A 308 14.60 -7.92 -16.13
CA PRO A 308 13.47 -8.52 -16.84
C PRO A 308 12.13 -8.23 -16.15
N ILE A 309 12.18 -7.46 -15.06
CA ILE A 309 11.12 -7.25 -14.07
C ILE A 309 10.55 -5.83 -14.18
N ILE A 310 11.24 -4.94 -14.90
CA ILE A 310 10.85 -3.56 -15.10
C ILE A 310 10.19 -3.44 -16.48
N PRO A 311 8.87 -3.17 -16.58
CA PRO A 311 8.33 -2.65 -17.83
C PRO A 311 9.09 -1.37 -18.17
N HIS A 312 9.37 -1.10 -19.45
CA HIS A 312 10.23 -0.05 -20.06
C HIS A 312 10.13 1.43 -19.55
N SER A 313 9.53 1.69 -18.38
CA SER A 313 9.13 2.99 -17.84
C SER A 313 9.66 3.28 -16.43
N VAL A 314 10.54 2.45 -15.85
CA VAL A 314 11.21 2.78 -14.56
C VAL A 314 12.57 3.38 -14.88
N ILE A 315 12.80 4.59 -14.37
CA ILE A 315 14.10 5.27 -14.44
C ILE A 315 14.98 4.63 -13.38
N LEU A 316 16.05 3.98 -13.81
CA LEU A 316 17.16 3.57 -12.97
C LEU A 316 18.29 4.57 -13.18
N HIS A 317 18.74 5.19 -12.10
CA HIS A 317 19.98 5.94 -12.12
C HIS A 317 21.11 5.00 -11.67
N PHE A 318 22.01 4.74 -12.60
CA PHE A 318 23.37 4.26 -12.33
C PHE A 318 24.29 5.43 -12.64
N VAL A 319 25.24 5.71 -11.76
CA VAL A 319 26.30 6.69 -12.01
C VAL A 319 27.64 5.96 -12.11
#